data_AF-A0A662JG35-F1
#
_entry.id   AF-A0A662JG35-F1
#
_cell.length_a   1.000
_cell.length_b   1.000
_cell.length_c   1.000
_cell.angle_alpha   90.00
_cell.angle_beta   90.00
_cell.angle_gamma   90.00
#
_symmetry.space_group_name_H-M   'P 1'
#
loop_
_entity.id
_entity.type
_entity.pdbx_description
1 polymer ?
#
loop_
_entity_poly.entity_id
_entity_poly.type
_entity_poly.pdbx_seq_one_letter_code
_entity_poly.pdbx_strand_id
1 'polypeptide(L)'
;MPVLLRVDCDNGYVPLGSWPIRKLKLALNYLNENYYAPHLPGFLEHFYALISRLEEAGVTASIFFKYITLPPRKYAEWLVSRGFELGLHLLSAGDYEGFIREKRLVERRVGRILGFTKHGDGRVKLSRRHYWRYEPEKYVRWGIRSGLKYFSGNVHAVITEVEVMKGFLYFPSVFCVEPWRRKASVREAAERANSGFVVVALVHPRNWVLTPQTRSELEELLTLVGEVITFREFISKFNL
;
A
#
# COMPACT_ATOMS: atom_id res chain seq x y z
N MET A 1 12.60 -4.76 -16.45
CA MET A 1 12.50 -4.90 -14.99
C MET A 1 11.02 -4.89 -14.63
N PRO A 2 10.55 -5.73 -13.71
CA PRO A 2 9.13 -5.76 -13.35
C PRO A 2 8.71 -4.47 -12.62
N VAL A 3 7.42 -4.16 -12.71
CA VAL A 3 6.79 -3.17 -11.83
C VAL A 3 6.43 -3.82 -10.50
N LEU A 4 6.79 -3.17 -9.40
CA LEU A 4 6.36 -3.56 -8.06
C LEU A 4 5.02 -2.88 -7.77
N LEU A 5 3.92 -3.63 -7.82
CA LEU A 5 2.61 -3.08 -7.53
C LEU A 5 2.38 -3.04 -6.01
N ARG A 6 2.32 -1.82 -5.48
CA ARG A 6 2.03 -1.50 -4.09
C ARG A 6 0.59 -1.01 -3.96
N VAL A 7 -0.16 -1.62 -3.05
CA VAL A 7 -1.54 -1.23 -2.72
C VAL A 7 -1.60 -0.79 -1.27
N ASP A 8 -1.84 0.49 -1.02
CA ASP A 8 -2.01 1.02 0.34
C ASP A 8 -3.50 1.09 0.69
N CYS A 9 -3.92 0.23 1.63
CA CYS A 9 -5.30 0.16 2.09
C CYS A 9 -5.56 1.20 3.18
N ASP A 10 -5.82 2.44 2.75
CA ASP A 10 -5.97 3.59 3.63
C ASP A 10 -7.32 3.68 4.35
N ASN A 11 -8.41 3.34 3.68
CA ASN A 11 -9.74 3.65 4.21
C ASN A 11 -10.52 2.38 4.53
N GLY A 12 -11.26 2.42 5.64
CA GLY A 12 -12.23 1.34 5.94
C GLY A 12 -13.49 1.49 5.09
N TYR A 13 -13.89 2.74 4.81
CA TYR A 13 -15.10 3.07 4.06
C TYR A 13 -14.83 4.17 3.03
N VAL A 14 -15.59 4.15 1.94
CA VAL A 14 -15.53 5.16 0.88
C VAL A 14 -16.92 5.70 0.54
N PRO A 15 -17.06 6.97 0.13
CA PRO A 15 -18.35 7.58 -0.15
C PRO A 15 -18.97 7.13 -1.48
N LEU A 16 -19.35 5.86 -1.59
CA LEU A 16 -20.10 5.28 -2.71
C LEU A 16 -21.59 5.11 -2.36
N GLY A 17 -22.46 5.20 -3.36
CA GLY A 17 -23.92 5.06 -3.23
C GLY A 17 -24.70 6.38 -3.28
N SER A 18 -25.94 6.36 -2.80
CA SER A 18 -26.82 7.55 -2.71
C SER A 18 -26.29 8.58 -1.70
N TRP A 19 -26.75 9.82 -1.79
CA TRP A 19 -26.27 10.91 -0.93
C TRP A 19 -26.30 10.59 0.58
N PRO A 20 -27.39 10.01 1.15
CA PRO A 20 -27.41 9.61 2.56
C PRO A 20 -26.36 8.54 2.90
N ILE A 21 -26.20 7.53 2.04
CA ILE A 21 -25.23 6.44 2.24
C ILE A 21 -23.80 6.98 2.21
N ARG A 22 -23.50 7.92 1.29
CA ARG A 22 -22.19 8.57 1.23
C ARG A 22 -21.84 9.29 2.53
N LYS A 23 -22.78 10.05 3.10
CA LYS A 23 -22.58 10.76 4.37
C LYS A 23 -22.33 9.79 5.53
N LEU A 24 -23.09 8.70 5.59
CA LEU A 24 -22.88 7.64 6.57
C LEU A 24 -21.48 7.01 6.45
N LYS A 25 -21.07 6.61 5.23
CA LYS A 25 -19.75 5.99 5.00
C LYS A 25 -18.60 6.96 5.33
N LEU A 26 -18.75 8.27 5.10
CA LEU A 26 -17.79 9.28 5.54
C LEU A 26 -17.68 9.35 7.07
N ALA A 27 -18.81 9.35 7.76
CA ALA A 27 -18.84 9.34 9.23
C ALA A 27 -18.19 8.07 9.79
N LEU A 28 -18.50 6.90 9.23
CA LEU A 28 -17.87 5.63 9.62
C LEU A 28 -16.38 5.62 9.37
N ASN A 29 -15.91 6.15 8.22
CA ASN A 29 -14.47 6.27 7.97
C ASN A 29 -13.80 7.22 8.99
N TYR A 30 -14.42 8.36 9.29
CA TYR A 30 -13.92 9.29 10.30
C TYR A 30 -13.82 8.62 11.68
N LEU A 31 -14.84 7.87 12.09
CA LEU A 31 -14.83 7.12 13.34
C LEU A 31 -13.75 6.04 13.34
N ASN A 32 -13.56 5.30 12.24
CA ASN A 32 -12.53 4.28 12.13
C ASN A 32 -11.10 4.87 12.25
N GLU A 33 -10.86 6.04 11.68
CA GLU A 33 -9.54 6.67 11.69
C GLU A 33 -9.20 7.37 13.02
N ASN A 34 -10.22 7.93 13.69
CA ASN A 34 -10.00 8.74 14.90
C ASN A 34 -10.30 7.97 16.19
N TYR A 35 -11.16 6.97 16.13
CA TYR A 35 -11.72 6.24 17.26
C TYR A 35 -11.74 4.73 16.98
N TYR A 36 -12.48 3.97 17.79
CA TYR A 36 -12.83 2.59 17.48
C TYR A 36 -14.23 2.59 16.86
N ALA A 37 -14.39 1.93 15.71
CA ALA A 37 -15.69 1.75 15.07
C ALA A 37 -15.89 0.27 14.73
N PRO A 38 -17.07 -0.31 14.99
CA PRO A 38 -17.36 -1.66 14.53
C PRO A 38 -17.36 -1.70 12.99
N HIS A 39 -16.88 -2.81 12.42
CA HIS A 39 -16.89 -3.01 10.98
C HIS A 39 -18.33 -3.37 10.52
N LEU A 40 -19.06 -2.36 10.07
CA LEU A 40 -20.38 -2.43 9.46
C LEU A 40 -20.34 -2.79 7.95
N PRO A 41 -21.47 -3.19 7.34
CA PRO A 41 -21.56 -3.44 5.91
C PRO A 41 -20.96 -2.31 5.05
N GLY A 42 -20.24 -2.69 3.99
CA GLY A 42 -19.47 -1.77 3.15
C GLY A 42 -18.03 -1.52 3.61
N PHE A 43 -17.62 -2.07 4.76
CA PHE A 43 -16.22 -2.06 5.18
C PHE A 43 -15.35 -2.79 4.15
N LEU A 44 -14.30 -2.13 3.67
CA LEU A 44 -13.35 -2.62 2.67
C LEU A 44 -13.96 -3.03 1.30
N GLU A 45 -15.21 -2.67 1.01
CA GLU A 45 -15.88 -2.99 -0.28
C GLU A 45 -15.02 -2.60 -1.50
N HIS A 46 -14.46 -1.39 -1.46
CA HIS A 46 -13.56 -0.85 -2.48
C HIS A 46 -12.22 -1.59 -2.59
N PHE A 47 -11.71 -2.11 -1.48
CA PHE A 47 -10.52 -2.95 -1.48
C PHE A 47 -10.81 -4.29 -2.14
N TYR A 48 -11.91 -4.96 -1.77
CA TYR A 48 -12.30 -6.22 -2.40
C TYR A 48 -12.57 -6.07 -3.90
N ALA A 49 -13.18 -4.96 -4.32
CA ALA A 49 -13.39 -4.66 -5.73
C ALA A 49 -12.08 -4.53 -6.51
N LEU A 50 -11.07 -3.84 -5.95
CA LEU A 50 -9.74 -3.78 -6.57
C LEU A 50 -9.08 -5.15 -6.63
N ILE A 51 -9.15 -5.95 -5.56
CA ILE A 51 -8.54 -7.29 -5.54
C ILE A 51 -9.18 -8.22 -6.58
N SER A 52 -10.52 -8.22 -6.70
CA SER A 52 -11.21 -8.99 -7.75
C SER A 52 -10.68 -8.60 -9.13
N ARG A 53 -10.54 -7.30 -9.39
CA ARG A 53 -10.03 -6.81 -10.67
C ARG A 53 -8.58 -7.24 -10.94
N LEU A 54 -7.72 -7.23 -9.91
CA LEU A 54 -6.34 -7.69 -10.04
C LEU A 54 -6.27 -9.20 -10.29
N GLU A 55 -7.10 -10.00 -9.60
CA GLU A 55 -7.21 -11.44 -9.83
C GLU A 55 -7.69 -11.76 -11.26
N GLU A 56 -8.72 -11.06 -11.75
CA GLU A 56 -9.20 -11.18 -13.13
C GLU A 56 -8.12 -10.83 -14.17
N ALA A 57 -7.21 -9.91 -13.83
CA ALA A 57 -6.08 -9.55 -14.68
C ALA A 57 -4.87 -10.50 -14.53
N GLY A 58 -4.93 -11.49 -13.64
CA GLY A 58 -3.81 -12.38 -13.33
C GLY A 58 -2.63 -11.68 -12.64
N VAL A 59 -2.89 -10.56 -11.96
CA VAL A 59 -1.86 -9.71 -11.34
C VAL A 59 -1.86 -9.87 -9.83
N THR A 60 -0.69 -10.14 -9.25
CA THR A 60 -0.47 -10.08 -7.80
C THR A 60 0.08 -8.71 -7.39
N ALA A 61 -0.05 -8.39 -6.10
CA ALA A 61 0.41 -7.11 -5.55
C ALA A 61 0.86 -7.26 -4.09
N SER A 62 1.64 -6.28 -3.64
CA SER A 62 1.98 -6.12 -2.22
C SER A 62 1.01 -5.14 -1.57
N ILE A 63 0.21 -5.65 -0.64
CA ILE A 63 -0.90 -4.95 0.00
C ILE A 63 -0.51 -4.57 1.42
N PHE A 64 -0.56 -3.28 1.72
CA PHE A 64 -0.20 -2.74 3.03
C PHE A 64 -1.44 -2.26 3.77
N PHE A 65 -1.65 -2.79 4.96
CA PHE A 65 -2.80 -2.45 5.80
C PHE A 65 -2.39 -1.61 7.00
N LYS A 66 -3.19 -0.60 7.31
CA LYS A 66 -3.19 -0.03 8.66
C LYS A 66 -3.83 -1.05 9.59
N TYR A 67 -3.48 -1.03 10.87
CA TYR A 67 -4.11 -1.93 11.84
C TYR A 67 -5.65 -1.76 11.94
N ILE A 68 -6.18 -0.62 11.48
CA ILE A 68 -7.61 -0.29 11.41
C ILE A 68 -8.29 -0.61 10.06
N THR A 69 -7.54 -1.08 9.06
CA THR A 69 -8.07 -1.46 7.73
C THR A 69 -7.80 -2.93 7.43
N LEU A 70 -7.59 -3.73 8.47
CA LEU A 70 -7.29 -5.14 8.35
C LEU A 70 -8.53 -5.96 7.90
N PRO A 71 -8.40 -6.82 6.88
CA PRO A 71 -9.48 -7.72 6.47
C PRO A 71 -9.71 -8.83 7.52
N PRO A 72 -10.78 -9.63 7.38
CA PRO A 72 -10.95 -10.86 8.14
C PRO A 72 -9.77 -11.82 7.90
N ARG A 73 -9.38 -12.58 8.94
CA ARG A 73 -8.21 -13.48 8.89
C ARG A 73 -8.30 -14.49 7.72
N LYS A 74 -9.46 -15.12 7.53
CA LYS A 74 -9.70 -16.06 6.42
C LYS A 74 -9.43 -15.43 5.05
N TYR A 75 -9.77 -14.14 4.88
CA TYR A 75 -9.52 -13.43 3.63
C TYR A 75 -8.03 -13.08 3.46
N ALA A 76 -7.33 -12.72 4.55
CA ALA A 76 -5.88 -12.54 4.51
C ALA A 76 -5.15 -13.84 4.13
N GLU A 77 -5.57 -14.97 4.69
CA GLU A 77 -5.03 -16.30 4.34
C GLU A 77 -5.32 -16.64 2.87
N TRP A 78 -6.52 -16.33 2.38
CA TRP A 78 -6.87 -16.49 0.97
C TRP A 78 -5.98 -15.62 0.05
N LEU A 79 -5.77 -14.34 0.37
CA LEU A 79 -4.88 -13.46 -0.41
C LEU A 79 -3.46 -14.05 -0.54
N VAL A 80 -2.90 -14.53 0.57
CA VAL A 80 -1.56 -15.15 0.57
C VAL A 80 -1.54 -16.42 -0.28
N SER A 81 -2.59 -17.25 -0.21
CA SER A 81 -2.71 -18.46 -1.06
C SER A 81 -2.79 -18.16 -2.56
N ARG A 82 -3.19 -16.94 -2.91
CA ARG A 82 -3.24 -16.43 -4.29
C ARG A 82 -1.98 -15.69 -4.73
N GLY A 83 -0.92 -15.69 -3.90
CA GLY A 83 0.35 -15.07 -4.23
C GLY A 83 0.45 -13.57 -3.87
N PHE A 84 -0.59 -12.97 -3.30
CA PHE A 84 -0.47 -11.60 -2.78
C PHE A 84 0.47 -11.54 -1.58
N GLU A 85 1.23 -10.46 -1.48
CA GLU A 85 2.03 -10.15 -0.30
C GLU A 85 1.26 -9.21 0.62
N LEU A 86 1.29 -9.47 1.93
CA LEU A 86 0.66 -8.62 2.94
C LEU A 86 1.72 -7.95 3.83
N GLY A 87 1.53 -6.67 4.11
CA GLY A 87 2.46 -5.84 4.88
C GLY A 87 1.77 -4.82 5.79
N LEU A 88 2.58 -4.12 6.58
CA LEU A 88 2.13 -3.05 7.47
C LEU A 88 2.13 -1.71 6.73
N HIS A 89 1.03 -0.96 6.80
CA HIS A 89 0.97 0.46 6.47
C HIS A 89 0.98 1.28 7.77
N LEU A 90 2.15 1.78 8.17
CA LEU A 90 2.38 2.39 9.47
C LEU A 90 1.58 3.69 9.66
N LEU A 91 0.72 3.75 10.68
CA LEU A 91 -0.21 4.86 10.88
C LEU A 91 0.22 5.84 11.98
N SER A 92 0.44 5.33 13.19
CA SER A 92 0.41 6.12 14.44
C SER A 92 1.72 6.10 15.23
N ALA A 93 2.67 5.25 14.88
CA ALA A 93 3.93 5.13 15.60
C ALA A 93 4.81 6.38 15.51
N GLY A 94 4.98 7.06 16.65
CA GLY A 94 5.98 8.11 16.84
C GLY A 94 7.34 7.58 17.32
N ASP A 95 7.37 6.38 17.88
CA ASP A 95 8.55 5.70 18.44
C ASP A 95 8.62 4.22 18.02
N TYR A 96 9.73 3.55 18.36
CA TYR A 96 9.97 2.16 17.98
C TYR A 96 8.99 1.19 18.65
N GLU A 97 8.57 1.47 19.88
CA GLU A 97 7.62 0.60 20.59
C GLU A 97 6.24 0.64 19.93
N GLY A 98 5.79 1.82 19.51
CA GLY A 98 4.58 2.02 18.72
C GLY A 98 4.64 1.28 17.41
N PHE A 99 5.79 1.32 16.73
CA PHE A 99 6.02 0.56 15.50
C PHE A 99 5.87 -0.95 15.73
N ILE A 100 6.49 -1.49 16.80
CA ILE A 100 6.33 -2.91 17.16
C ILE A 100 4.89 -3.26 17.54
N ARG A 101 4.17 -2.39 18.23
CA ARG A 101 2.75 -2.60 18.57
C ARG A 101 1.89 -2.71 17.30
N GLU A 102 2.06 -1.81 16.33
CA GLU A 102 1.34 -1.86 15.06
C GLU A 102 1.72 -3.08 14.22
N LYS A 103 3.02 -3.38 14.11
CA LYS A 103 3.52 -4.60 13.45
C LYS A 103 2.84 -5.85 14.01
N ARG A 104 2.81 -6.01 15.34
CA ARG A 104 2.17 -7.16 16.00
C ARG A 104 0.66 -7.22 15.76
N LEU A 105 -0.02 -6.07 15.71
CA LEU A 105 -1.46 -6.02 15.38
C LEU A 105 -1.73 -6.56 13.98
N VAL A 106 -0.92 -6.15 13.01
CA VAL A 106 -1.01 -6.63 11.62
C VAL A 106 -0.65 -8.11 11.55
N GLU A 107 0.48 -8.53 12.12
CA GLU A 107 0.95 -9.91 12.07
C GLU A 107 -0.04 -10.91 12.70
N ARG A 108 -0.72 -10.53 13.78
CA ARG A 108 -1.79 -11.36 14.37
C ARG A 108 -2.95 -11.64 13.41
N ARG A 109 -3.17 -10.77 12.43
CA ARG A 109 -4.26 -10.92 11.46
C ARG A 109 -3.81 -11.55 10.14
N VAL A 110 -2.65 -11.15 9.63
CA VAL A 110 -2.20 -11.51 8.28
C VAL A 110 -1.07 -12.54 8.25
N GLY A 111 -0.56 -12.95 9.41
CA GLY A 111 0.63 -13.78 9.53
C GLY A 111 1.93 -12.96 9.44
N ARG A 112 3.05 -13.65 9.23
CA ARG A 112 4.37 -13.01 9.15
C ARG A 112 4.43 -12.05 7.95
N ILE A 113 4.84 -10.81 8.19
CA ILE A 113 5.05 -9.81 7.15
C ILE A 113 6.55 -9.66 6.83
N LEU A 114 6.87 -9.26 5.60
CA LEU A 114 8.26 -9.04 5.17
C LEU A 114 8.64 -7.56 5.16
N GLY A 115 7.71 -6.66 4.86
CA GLY A 115 8.00 -5.25 4.84
C GLY A 115 6.82 -4.40 5.24
N PHE A 116 7.04 -3.09 5.15
CA PHE A 116 6.07 -2.09 5.56
C PHE A 116 6.23 -0.82 4.73
N THR A 117 5.22 0.03 4.83
CA THR A 117 5.15 1.37 4.24
C THR A 117 4.68 2.36 5.30
N LYS A 118 4.77 3.67 5.01
CA LYS A 118 4.30 4.72 5.92
C LYS A 118 3.04 5.37 5.38
N HIS A 119 2.02 5.55 6.22
CA HIS A 119 0.85 6.36 5.85
C HIS A 119 1.23 7.83 5.79
N GLY A 120 0.94 8.50 4.68
CA GLY A 120 1.27 9.91 4.46
C GLY A 120 2.74 10.20 4.15
N ASP A 121 2.98 11.38 3.59
CA ASP A 121 4.25 11.83 3.03
C ASP A 121 4.95 12.91 3.87
N GLY A 122 4.45 13.20 5.08
CA GLY A 122 5.01 14.28 5.90
C GLY A 122 4.34 15.64 5.72
N ARG A 123 3.34 15.82 4.86
CA ARG A 123 2.78 17.16 4.59
C ARG A 123 1.56 17.52 5.43
N VAL A 124 0.70 16.54 5.72
CA VAL A 124 -0.61 16.80 6.35
C VAL A 124 -0.96 15.72 7.37
N LYS A 125 -1.44 16.17 8.54
CA LYS A 125 -2.07 15.28 9.52
C LYS A 125 -3.51 14.96 9.13
N LEU A 126 -3.71 13.75 8.60
CA LEU A 126 -5.01 13.31 8.05
C LEU A 126 -6.03 12.86 9.12
N SER A 127 -5.56 12.41 10.29
CA SER A 127 -6.45 11.99 11.38
C SER A 127 -5.78 12.16 12.75
N ARG A 128 -6.56 12.07 13.83
CA ARG A 128 -6.09 12.22 15.22
C ARG A 128 -4.92 11.30 15.54
N ARG A 129 -5.02 10.03 15.12
CA ARG A 129 -4.02 8.98 15.37
C ARG A 129 -2.84 9.01 14.39
N HIS A 130 -2.93 9.76 13.30
CA HIS A 130 -1.89 9.80 12.28
C HIS A 130 -0.64 10.53 12.81
N TYR A 131 0.46 9.78 12.98
CA TYR A 131 1.79 10.36 13.14
C TYR A 131 2.28 10.79 11.75
N TRP A 132 2.08 12.07 11.42
CA TRP A 132 2.18 12.54 10.04
C TRP A 132 3.60 12.79 9.55
N ARG A 133 4.56 13.03 10.46
CA ARG A 133 5.96 13.29 10.09
C ARG A 133 6.51 12.12 9.29
N TYR A 134 7.25 12.41 8.23
CA TYR A 134 7.92 11.41 7.40
C TYR A 134 9.42 11.46 7.66
N GLU A 135 9.94 10.43 8.31
CA GLU A 135 11.33 10.33 8.80
C GLU A 135 11.93 9.00 8.31
N PRO A 136 12.31 8.89 7.03
CA PRO A 136 12.65 7.60 6.41
C PRO A 136 13.82 6.89 7.08
N GLU A 137 14.86 7.61 7.50
CA GLU A 137 16.05 7.03 8.16
C GLU A 137 15.67 6.35 9.48
N LYS A 138 14.71 6.93 10.20
CA LYS A 138 14.16 6.37 11.44
C LYS A 138 13.39 5.09 11.15
N TYR A 139 12.58 5.07 10.09
CA TYR A 139 11.82 3.89 9.71
C TYR A 139 12.73 2.75 9.22
N VAL A 140 13.76 3.05 8.43
CA VAL A 140 14.75 2.04 8.02
C VAL A 140 15.42 1.40 9.25
N ARG A 141 15.86 2.21 10.23
CA ARG A 141 16.43 1.69 11.49
C ARG A 141 15.45 0.77 12.23
N TRP A 142 14.17 1.12 12.25
CA TRP A 142 13.13 0.28 12.89
C TRP A 142 12.88 -1.02 12.13
N GLY A 143 12.82 -0.97 10.80
CA GLY A 143 12.70 -2.13 9.93
C GLY A 143 13.80 -3.14 10.20
N ILE A 144 15.06 -2.70 10.12
CA ILE A 144 16.26 -3.50 10.45
C ILE A 144 16.16 -4.09 11.86
N ARG A 145 15.92 -3.24 12.87
CA ARG A 145 15.87 -3.67 14.28
C ARG A 145 14.76 -4.70 14.55
N SER A 146 13.68 -4.67 13.77
CA SER A 146 12.53 -5.57 13.93
C SER A 146 12.63 -6.87 13.12
N GLY A 147 13.69 -7.03 12.32
CA GLY A 147 13.90 -8.21 11.47
C GLY A 147 13.00 -8.26 10.22
N LEU A 148 12.43 -7.11 9.81
CA LEU A 148 11.79 -6.98 8.50
C LEU A 148 12.86 -6.97 7.40
N LYS A 149 12.42 -7.16 6.16
CA LYS A 149 13.27 -7.24 4.96
C LYS A 149 13.28 -5.97 4.15
N TYR A 150 12.21 -5.19 4.17
CA TYR A 150 12.20 -3.93 3.44
C TYR A 150 11.27 -2.85 4.01
N PHE A 151 11.51 -1.61 3.57
CA PHE A 151 10.63 -0.46 3.71
C PHE A 151 10.41 0.16 2.33
N SER A 152 9.16 0.40 1.95
CA SER A 152 8.83 1.20 0.76
C SER A 152 8.33 2.58 1.18
N GLY A 153 9.10 3.59 0.78
CA GLY A 153 8.92 5.00 1.08
C GLY A 153 7.90 5.70 0.18
N ASN A 154 7.79 7.02 0.35
CA ASN A 154 6.79 7.86 -0.29
C ASN A 154 7.40 9.04 -1.06
N VAL A 155 8.67 8.99 -1.46
CA VAL A 155 9.25 10.03 -2.31
C VAL A 155 8.63 9.90 -3.70
N HIS A 156 8.00 10.94 -4.23
CA HIS A 156 7.33 10.85 -5.52
C HIS A 156 8.36 10.94 -6.66
N ALA A 157 8.63 9.81 -7.31
CA ALA A 157 9.46 9.71 -8.51
C ALA A 157 9.06 8.47 -9.32
N VAL A 158 9.36 8.46 -10.62
CA VAL A 158 9.04 7.32 -11.49
C VAL A 158 9.90 6.11 -11.14
N ILE A 159 11.21 6.35 -11.00
CA ILE A 159 12.21 5.31 -10.73
C ILE A 159 12.50 5.33 -9.23
N THR A 160 12.73 4.15 -8.67
CA THR A 160 13.34 4.01 -7.34
C THR A 160 14.73 3.41 -7.45
N GLU A 161 15.69 4.05 -6.79
CA GLU A 161 17.01 3.48 -6.56
C GLU A 161 16.93 2.65 -5.28
N VAL A 162 17.11 1.34 -5.38
CA VAL A 162 16.97 0.44 -4.24
C VAL A 162 18.25 0.51 -3.40
N GLU A 163 18.11 0.95 -2.15
CA GLU A 163 19.22 1.01 -1.20
C GLU A 163 19.28 -0.27 -0.36
N VAL A 164 20.48 -0.82 -0.15
CA VAL A 164 20.71 -2.05 0.63
C VAL A 164 21.49 -1.70 1.90
N MET A 165 20.91 -1.97 3.07
CA MET A 165 21.46 -1.58 4.37
C MET A 165 21.38 -2.75 5.35
N LYS A 166 22.50 -3.46 5.57
CA LYS A 166 22.56 -4.64 6.46
C LYS A 166 21.54 -5.74 6.09
N GLY A 167 21.39 -6.03 4.80
CA GLY A 167 20.42 -7.02 4.30
C GLY A 167 18.95 -6.56 4.39
N PHE A 168 18.72 -5.27 4.58
CA PHE A 168 17.41 -4.63 4.51
C PHE A 168 17.33 -3.75 3.28
N LEU A 169 16.25 -3.84 2.51
CA LEU A 169 16.04 -3.04 1.31
C LEU A 169 15.19 -1.81 1.62
N TYR A 170 15.64 -0.65 1.14
CA TYR A 170 14.86 0.56 1.17
C TYR A 170 14.53 0.99 -0.26
N PHE A 171 13.23 1.11 -0.53
CA PHE A 171 12.69 1.61 -1.79
C PHE A 171 12.21 3.05 -1.54
N PRO A 172 13.06 4.08 -1.67
CA PRO A 172 12.72 5.45 -1.28
C PRO A 172 11.54 6.02 -2.05
N SER A 173 11.44 5.67 -3.33
CA SER A 173 10.55 6.32 -4.27
C SER A 173 9.34 5.49 -4.65
N VAL A 174 8.29 6.19 -5.05
CA VAL A 174 7.03 5.63 -5.50
C VAL A 174 6.42 6.46 -6.63
N PHE A 175 5.92 5.76 -7.64
CA PHE A 175 5.11 6.31 -8.71
C PHE A 175 3.63 6.13 -8.36
N CYS A 176 2.94 7.20 -7.98
CA CYS A 176 1.51 7.15 -7.66
C CYS A 176 0.68 7.07 -8.94
N VAL A 177 -0.13 6.03 -9.12
CA VAL A 177 -1.04 5.94 -10.29
C VAL A 177 -2.01 7.12 -10.31
N GLU A 178 -2.41 7.65 -9.14
CA GLU A 178 -3.29 8.82 -9.06
C GLU A 178 -2.70 10.06 -9.75
N PRO A 179 -3.36 10.61 -10.79
CA PRO A 179 -2.76 11.60 -11.68
C PRO A 179 -2.43 12.92 -10.97
N TRP A 180 -3.19 13.30 -9.94
CA TRP A 180 -2.93 14.53 -9.16
C TRP A 180 -1.76 14.41 -8.17
N ARG A 181 -1.16 13.22 -8.01
CA ARG A 181 -0.01 12.98 -7.11
C ARG A 181 1.32 12.91 -7.85
N ARG A 182 1.32 12.85 -9.19
CA ARG A 182 2.53 12.63 -10.02
C ARG A 182 2.70 13.68 -11.10
N LYS A 183 3.90 13.74 -11.66
CA LYS A 183 4.26 14.59 -12.82
C LYS A 183 4.39 13.82 -14.13
N ALA A 184 4.83 12.56 -14.05
CA ALA A 184 5.04 11.68 -15.19
C ALA A 184 3.76 10.92 -15.58
N SER A 185 3.69 10.37 -16.80
CA SER A 185 2.56 9.55 -17.28
C SER A 185 2.68 8.07 -16.85
N VAL A 186 1.61 7.26 -16.96
CA VAL A 186 1.73 5.80 -16.73
C VAL A 186 2.50 5.11 -17.84
N ARG A 187 2.44 5.65 -19.06
CA ARG A 187 3.25 5.22 -20.20
C ARG A 187 4.73 5.41 -19.92
N GLU A 188 5.11 6.58 -19.41
CA GLU A 188 6.50 6.85 -19.02
C GLU A 188 6.96 5.87 -17.94
N ALA A 189 6.13 5.60 -16.91
CA ALA A 189 6.46 4.60 -15.89
C ALA A 189 6.66 3.20 -16.49
N ALA A 190 5.80 2.78 -17.42
CA ALA A 190 5.94 1.51 -18.13
C ALA A 190 7.21 1.47 -18.98
N GLU A 191 7.52 2.53 -19.72
CA GLU A 191 8.74 2.67 -20.51
C GLU A 191 10.00 2.53 -19.63
N ARG A 192 10.03 3.19 -18.45
CA ARG A 192 11.14 3.06 -17.50
C ARG A 192 11.29 1.63 -16.98
N ALA A 193 10.19 0.98 -16.60
CA ALA A 193 10.22 -0.41 -16.15
C ALA A 193 10.74 -1.36 -17.23
N ASN A 194 10.21 -1.24 -18.46
CA ASN A 194 10.62 -2.02 -19.61
C ASN A 194 12.09 -1.75 -20.01
N SER A 195 12.60 -0.54 -19.73
CA SER A 195 14.02 -0.16 -19.94
C SER A 195 14.98 -0.64 -18.85
N GLY A 196 14.50 -1.41 -17.86
CA GLY A 196 15.35 -2.04 -16.84
C GLY A 196 15.39 -1.34 -15.48
N PHE A 197 14.64 -0.25 -15.29
CA PHE A 197 14.58 0.45 -14.02
C PHE A 197 13.54 -0.15 -13.07
N VAL A 198 13.80 -0.09 -11.76
CA VAL A 198 12.80 -0.49 -10.75
C VAL A 198 11.76 0.62 -10.61
N VAL A 199 10.50 0.25 -10.78
CA VAL A 199 9.34 1.14 -10.62
C VAL A 199 8.42 0.55 -9.56
N VAL A 200 8.18 1.30 -8.48
CA VAL A 200 7.15 0.96 -7.49
C VAL A 200 5.90 1.75 -7.86
N ALA A 201 4.89 1.07 -8.38
CA ALA A 201 3.60 1.68 -8.71
C ALA A 201 2.68 1.60 -7.49
N LEU A 202 2.21 2.74 -6.98
CA LEU A 202 1.28 2.83 -5.86
C LEU A 202 -0.13 3.15 -6.34
N VAL A 203 -1.10 2.41 -5.84
CA VAL A 203 -2.52 2.74 -5.97
C VAL A 203 -3.23 2.59 -4.64
N HIS A 204 -4.15 3.51 -4.35
CA HIS A 204 -5.04 3.39 -3.20
C HIS A 204 -6.40 2.88 -3.68
N PRO A 205 -6.96 1.81 -3.07
CA PRO A 205 -8.25 1.27 -3.49
C PRO A 205 -9.37 2.31 -3.48
N ARG A 206 -9.32 3.27 -2.54
CA ARG A 206 -10.29 4.37 -2.47
C ARG A 206 -10.28 5.21 -3.75
N ASN A 207 -9.10 5.58 -4.23
CA ASN A 207 -9.00 6.46 -5.40
C ASN A 207 -9.35 5.68 -6.68
N TRP A 208 -8.99 4.39 -6.73
CA TRP A 208 -9.35 3.52 -7.84
C TRP A 208 -10.88 3.38 -8.05
N VAL A 209 -11.66 3.26 -6.95
CA VAL A 209 -13.14 3.20 -7.10
C VAL A 209 -13.78 4.57 -7.33
N LEU A 210 -13.22 5.65 -6.76
CA LEU A 210 -13.81 6.99 -6.83
C LEU A 210 -13.45 7.76 -8.10
N THR A 211 -12.35 7.40 -8.76
CA THR A 211 -11.80 8.16 -9.88
C THR A 211 -11.63 7.27 -11.11
N PRO A 212 -12.51 7.40 -12.13
CA PRO A 212 -12.41 6.63 -13.37
C PRO A 212 -11.05 6.75 -14.05
N GLN A 213 -10.41 7.92 -14.00
CA GLN A 213 -9.06 8.11 -14.54
C GLN A 213 -8.02 7.23 -13.85
N THR A 214 -8.01 7.17 -12.51
CA THR A 214 -7.09 6.28 -11.77
C THR A 214 -7.29 4.82 -12.12
N ARG A 215 -8.55 4.40 -12.35
CA ARG A 215 -8.85 3.05 -12.82
C ARG A 215 -8.27 2.80 -14.21
N SER A 216 -8.59 3.67 -15.17
CA SER A 216 -8.10 3.55 -16.55
C SER A 216 -6.59 3.56 -16.62
N GLU A 217 -5.93 4.40 -15.82
CA GLU A 217 -4.48 4.53 -15.79
C GLU A 217 -3.79 3.32 -15.13
N LEU A 218 -4.41 2.71 -14.11
CA LEU A 218 -3.94 1.43 -13.58
C LEU A 218 -4.02 0.35 -14.66
N GLU A 219 -5.17 0.23 -15.34
CA GLU A 219 -5.38 -0.77 -16.39
C GLU A 219 -4.43 -0.58 -17.57
N GLU A 220 -4.19 0.66 -17.98
CA GLU A 220 -3.20 1.01 -19.00
C GLU A 220 -1.78 0.61 -18.55
N LEU A 221 -1.38 0.95 -17.32
CA LEU A 221 -0.08 0.56 -16.79
C LEU A 221 0.11 -0.96 -16.83
N LEU A 222 -0.88 -1.72 -16.33
CA LEU A 222 -0.85 -3.19 -16.30
C LEU A 222 -0.75 -3.81 -17.70
N THR A 223 -1.27 -3.15 -18.72
CA THR A 223 -1.23 -3.62 -20.12
C THR A 223 0.12 -3.32 -20.78
N LEU A 224 0.81 -2.24 -20.39
CA LEU A 224 2.05 -1.77 -21.03
C LEU A 224 3.32 -2.40 -20.44
N VAL A 225 3.25 -2.92 -19.23
CA VAL A 225 4.41 -3.50 -18.53
C VAL A 225 4.54 -4.98 -18.83
N GLY A 226 5.77 -5.46 -19.03
CA GLY A 226 6.01 -6.88 -19.32
C GLY A 226 5.75 -7.80 -18.12
N GLU A 227 5.91 -7.32 -16.89
CA GLU A 227 5.72 -8.11 -15.68
C GLU A 227 5.36 -7.21 -14.48
N VAL A 228 4.44 -7.68 -13.65
CA VAL A 228 4.07 -7.08 -12.35
C VAL A 228 4.30 -8.10 -11.26
N ILE A 229 5.04 -7.73 -10.21
CA ILE A 229 5.35 -8.63 -9.09
C ILE A 229 5.22 -7.95 -7.73
N THR A 230 5.25 -8.76 -6.68
CA THR A 230 5.36 -8.33 -5.28
C THR A 230 6.80 -7.97 -4.88
N PHE A 231 6.97 -7.26 -3.75
CA PHE A 231 8.31 -7.04 -3.19
C PHE A 231 8.96 -8.36 -2.78
N ARG A 232 8.19 -9.32 -2.27
CA ARG A 232 8.64 -10.67 -1.93
C ARG A 232 9.27 -11.39 -3.12
N GLU A 233 8.58 -11.37 -4.26
CA GLU A 233 9.08 -11.98 -5.49
C GLU A 233 10.32 -11.26 -6.01
N PHE A 234 10.35 -9.93 -5.92
CA PHE A 234 11.54 -9.15 -6.28
C PHE A 234 12.75 -9.56 -5.44
N ILE A 235 12.61 -9.56 -4.11
CA ILE A 235 13.67 -9.98 -3.17
C ILE A 235 14.17 -11.38 -3.51
N SER A 236 13.25 -12.31 -3.77
CA SER A 236 13.57 -13.71 -4.07
C SER A 236 14.28 -13.87 -5.42
N LYS A 237 13.83 -13.17 -6.46
CA LYS A 237 14.39 -13.27 -7.83
C LYS A 237 15.80 -12.70 -7.93
N PHE A 238 16.09 -11.63 -7.20
CA PHE A 238 17.37 -10.92 -7.29
C PHE A 238 18.38 -11.36 -6.22
N ASN A 239 18.08 -12.41 -5.45
CA ASN A 239 18.94 -12.93 -4.36
C ASN A 239 19.38 -11.82 -3.37
N LEU A 240 18.46 -10.94 -3.00
CA LEU A 240 18.70 -9.79 -2.12
C LEU A 240 18.30 -10.05 -0.66
#